data_AF-A0A1B5CY75-F1
#
_entry.id   AF-A0A1B5CY75-F1
#
_cell.length_a   1.000
_cell.length_b   1.000
_cell.length_c   1.000
_cell.angle_alpha   90.00
_cell.angle_beta   90.00
_cell.angle_gamma   90.00
#
_symmetry.space_group_name_H-M   'P 1'
#
loop_
_entity.id
_entity.type
_entity.pdbx_description
1 polymer ?
#
loop_
_entity_poly.entity_id
_entity_poly.type
_entity_poly.pdbx_seq_one_letter_code
_entity_poly.pdbx_strand_id
1 'polypeptide(L)'
;MTDSITYPLLIDKHVLASDRGAPKLDTTLKNTLMRRTPVRTSLIYINAALIIALAMTALLLEENGAVDLPWYAKALSMIILGLVYAHFTELQHELLHGHAFKSQQLNRGLGFICGLFMLNSFSHYKYHHLRHHRHLGHSTKQ
;
A
#
# COMPACT_ATOMS: atom_id res chain seq x y z
N MET A 1 36.49 -27.23 18.73
CA MET A 1 36.34 -26.09 19.65
C MET A 1 35.86 -24.91 18.83
N THR A 2 34.56 -24.68 18.82
CA THR A 2 33.91 -23.48 18.27
C THR A 2 32.87 -23.10 19.31
N ASP A 3 33.20 -22.10 20.13
CA ASP A 3 32.36 -21.63 21.21
C ASP A 3 31.16 -20.87 20.64
N SER A 4 29.96 -21.45 20.81
CA SER A 4 28.70 -20.79 20.53
C SER A 4 28.34 -19.86 21.71
N ILE A 5 28.43 -18.56 21.49
CA ILE A 5 28.00 -17.54 22.46
C ILE A 5 26.48 -17.70 22.67
N THR A 6 26.11 -18.16 23.86
CA THR A 6 24.73 -18.30 24.30
C THR A 6 24.35 -17.01 25.00
N TYR A 7 23.46 -16.20 24.42
CA TYR A 7 22.94 -15.02 25.10
C TYR A 7 21.92 -15.45 26.16
N PRO A 8 22.08 -15.08 27.44
CA PRO A 8 21.08 -15.39 28.45
C PRO A 8 19.85 -14.52 28.22
N LEU A 9 18.74 -15.17 27.89
CA LEU A 9 17.39 -14.63 27.91
C LEU A 9 17.02 -14.25 29.36
N LEU A 10 17.36 -13.03 29.77
CA LEU A 10 16.76 -12.38 30.94
C LEU A 10 15.35 -11.89 30.55
N ILE A 11 14.41 -12.82 30.46
CA ILE A 11 12.98 -12.49 30.46
C ILE A 11 12.59 -12.30 31.93
N ASP A 12 12.66 -11.05 32.37
CA ASP A 12 12.06 -10.62 33.64
C ASP A 12 10.54 -10.79 33.55
N LYS A 13 9.98 -11.56 34.48
CA LYS A 13 8.57 -11.98 34.50
C LYS A 13 7.60 -10.88 34.97
N HIS A 14 8.07 -9.65 35.12
CA HIS A 14 7.26 -8.50 35.53
C HIS A 14 6.61 -7.70 34.40
N VAL A 15 6.73 -8.11 33.12
CA VAL A 15 6.03 -7.45 32.00
C VAL A 15 4.61 -8.02 31.80
N LEU A 16 3.81 -7.97 32.86
CA LEU A 16 2.36 -8.21 32.83
C LEU A 16 1.57 -6.93 33.14
N ALA A 17 2.14 -5.76 32.83
CA ALA A 17 1.46 -4.48 32.93
C ALA A 17 1.36 -3.84 31.54
N SER A 18 0.14 -3.49 31.19
CA SER A 18 -0.35 -2.97 29.91
C SER A 18 0.15 -1.57 29.56
N ASP A 19 1.46 -1.31 29.61
CA ASP A 19 2.03 -0.05 29.14
C ASP A 19 3.22 -0.36 28.22
N ARG A 20 2.97 -0.30 26.91
CA ARG A 20 4.00 -0.54 25.89
C ARG A 20 4.99 0.63 26.00
N GLY A 21 6.08 0.43 26.74
CA GLY A 21 7.19 1.37 26.94
C GLY A 21 7.99 1.70 25.67
N ALA A 22 7.32 1.95 24.55
CA ALA A 22 7.93 2.64 23.43
C ALA A 22 8.21 4.08 23.88
N PRO A 23 9.44 4.60 23.73
CA PRO A 23 9.73 6.00 24.03
C PRO A 23 8.73 6.88 23.27
N LYS A 24 8.08 7.82 23.97
CA LYS A 24 7.17 8.77 23.32
C LYS A 24 7.95 9.46 22.23
N LEU A 25 7.54 9.23 20.98
CA LEU A 25 8.22 9.79 19.84
C LEU A 25 8.24 11.31 19.99
N ASP A 26 9.43 11.93 19.84
CA ASP A 26 9.56 13.38 19.89
C ASP A 26 8.53 14.03 18.96
N THR A 27 7.90 15.11 19.42
CA THR A 27 6.76 15.73 18.73
C THR A 27 7.15 16.19 17.32
N THR A 28 8.38 16.66 17.15
CA THR A 28 8.94 17.08 15.85
C THR A 28 9.16 15.87 14.93
N LEU A 29 9.72 14.79 15.47
CA LEU A 29 9.90 13.54 14.74
C LEU A 29 8.55 12.92 14.34
N LYS A 30 7.56 12.93 15.23
CA LYS A 30 6.19 12.45 14.96
C LYS A 30 5.53 13.24 13.84
N ASN A 31 5.64 14.56 13.88
CA ASN A 31 5.06 15.42 12.85
C ASN A 31 5.75 15.24 11.49
N THR A 32 7.05 14.96 11.49
CA THR A 32 7.81 14.65 10.28
C THR A 32 7.39 13.30 9.69
N LEU A 33 7.30 12.25 10.52
CA LEU A 33 6.92 10.90 10.06
C LEU A 33 5.45 10.79 9.63
N MET A 34 4.55 11.54 10.29
CA MET A 34 3.12 11.56 9.95
C MET A 34 2.75 12.64 8.94
N ARG A 35 3.75 13.24 8.27
CA ARG A 35 3.51 14.28 7.27
C ARG A 35 2.70 13.70 6.11
N ARG A 36 1.56 14.34 5.81
CA ARG A 36 0.72 13.98 4.68
C ARG A 36 1.32 14.46 3.36
N THR A 37 1.17 13.66 2.30
CA THR A 37 1.74 13.95 0.97
C THR A 37 0.70 14.01 -0.15
N PRO A 38 -0.34 14.87 -0.04
CA PRO A 38 -1.48 14.86 -0.97
C PRO A 38 -1.08 15.10 -2.42
N VAL A 39 -0.10 15.98 -2.68
CA VAL A 39 0.36 16.29 -4.05
C VAL A 39 1.03 15.07 -4.70
N ARG A 40 1.94 14.41 -3.98
CA ARG A 40 2.62 13.18 -4.45
C ARG A 40 1.58 12.10 -4.77
N THR A 41 0.68 11.85 -3.83
CA THR A 41 -0.40 10.86 -3.97
C THR A 41 -1.29 11.18 -5.19
N SER A 42 -1.68 12.44 -5.39
CA SER A 42 -2.48 12.84 -6.56
C SER A 42 -1.74 12.67 -7.87
N LEU A 43 -0.46 13.06 -7.95
CA LEU A 43 0.35 12.89 -9.16
C LEU A 43 0.52 11.42 -9.54
N ILE A 44 0.76 10.57 -8.54
CA ILE A 44 0.82 9.12 -8.72
C ILE A 44 -0.50 8.60 -9.32
N TYR A 45 -1.64 9.00 -8.74
CA TYR A 45 -2.95 8.56 -9.20
C TYR A 45 -3.22 8.98 -10.66
N ILE A 46 -2.90 10.23 -11.00
CA ILE A 46 -3.09 10.76 -12.36
C ILE A 46 -2.20 9.99 -13.35
N ASN A 47 -0.91 9.79 -13.03
CA ASN A 47 -0.01 9.03 -13.90
C ASN A 47 -0.49 7.60 -14.12
N ALA A 48 -0.91 6.93 -13.05
CA ALA A 48 -1.42 5.57 -13.10
C ALA A 48 -2.68 5.47 -13.97
N ALA A 49 -3.63 6.40 -13.80
CA ALA A 49 -4.84 6.48 -14.62
C ALA A 49 -4.54 6.75 -16.11
N LEU A 50 -3.57 7.63 -16.41
CA LEU A 50 -3.13 7.91 -17.77
C LEU A 50 -2.50 6.68 -18.43
N ILE A 51 -1.65 5.94 -17.73
CA ILE A 51 -1.02 4.72 -18.26
C ILE A 51 -2.08 3.65 -18.56
N ILE A 52 -3.05 3.45 -17.65
CA ILE A 52 -4.17 2.54 -17.90
C ILE A 52 -4.97 2.98 -19.12
N ALA A 53 -5.32 4.26 -19.21
CA ALA A 53 -6.10 4.79 -20.34
C ALA A 53 -5.37 4.61 -21.67
N LEU A 54 -4.05 4.86 -21.71
CA LEU A 54 -3.21 4.64 -22.89
C LEU A 54 -3.14 3.16 -23.26
N ALA A 55 -2.92 2.26 -22.29
CA ALA A 55 -2.88 0.82 -22.53
C ALA A 55 -4.22 0.30 -23.07
N MET A 56 -5.34 0.71 -22.47
CA MET A 56 -6.68 0.36 -22.95
C MET A 56 -6.95 0.90 -24.35
N THR A 57 -6.56 2.15 -24.64
CA THR A 57 -6.74 2.75 -25.97
C THR A 57 -5.92 2.00 -27.03
N ALA A 58 -4.67 1.64 -26.73
CA ALA A 58 -3.83 0.88 -27.65
C ALA A 58 -4.44 -0.49 -27.99
N LEU A 59 -4.96 -1.21 -26.99
CA LEU A 59 -5.64 -2.49 -27.19
C LEU A 59 -6.93 -2.35 -28.01
N LEU A 60 -7.73 -1.32 -27.75
CA LEU A 60 -8.96 -1.05 -28.50
C LEU A 60 -8.68 -0.67 -29.96
N LEU A 61 -7.61 0.12 -30.22
CA LEU A 61 -7.21 0.46 -31.59
C LEU A 61 -6.72 -0.75 -32.37
N GLU A 62 -6.04 -1.69 -31.68
CA GLU A 62 -5.63 -2.95 -32.28
C GLU A 62 -6.83 -3.84 -32.64
N GLU A 63 -7.78 -3.99 -31.73
CA GLU A 63 -9.02 -4.75 -31.98
C GLU A 63 -9.82 -4.19 -33.17
N ASN A 64 -9.84 -2.86 -33.32
CA ASN A 64 -10.48 -2.19 -34.44
C ASN A 64 -9.65 -2.23 -35.74
N GLY A 65 -8.48 -2.87 -35.75
CA GLY A 65 -7.61 -3.00 -36.91
C GLY A 65 -6.90 -1.71 -37.34
N ALA A 66 -6.93 -0.66 -36.52
CA ALA A 66 -6.30 0.63 -36.82
C ALA A 66 -4.77 0.59 -36.62
N VAL A 67 -4.28 -0.29 -35.74
CA VAL A 67 -2.86 -0.48 -35.44
C VAL A 67 -2.60 -1.98 -35.29
N ASP A 68 -1.48 -2.48 -35.79
CA ASP A 68 -1.02 -3.84 -35.48
C ASP A 68 0.09 -3.78 -34.43
N LEU A 69 -0.19 -4.27 -33.21
CA LEU A 69 0.80 -4.30 -32.14
C LEU A 69 1.66 -5.57 -32.23
N PRO A 70 2.99 -5.45 -32.34
CA PRO A 70 3.87 -6.60 -32.29
C PRO A 70 3.82 -7.25 -30.90
N TRP A 71 4.11 -8.55 -30.83
CA TRP A 71 3.98 -9.34 -29.61
C TRP A 71 4.75 -8.76 -28.40
N TYR A 72 5.91 -8.14 -28.63
CA TYR A 72 6.72 -7.55 -27.57
C TYR A 72 6.08 -6.28 -26.99
N ALA A 73 5.35 -5.51 -27.79
CA ALA A 73 4.61 -4.34 -27.31
C ALA A 73 3.46 -4.76 -26.38
N LYS A 74 2.77 -5.86 -26.73
CA LYS A 74 1.73 -6.47 -25.87
C LYS A 74 2.32 -6.95 -24.55
N ALA A 75 3.45 -7.66 -24.60
CA ALA A 75 4.16 -8.11 -23.41
C ALA A 75 4.58 -6.95 -22.51
N LEU A 76 5.11 -5.87 -23.09
CA LEU A 76 5.50 -4.68 -22.34
C LEU A 76 4.29 -4.00 -21.68
N SER A 77 3.16 -3.88 -22.38
CA SER A 77 1.92 -3.35 -21.83
C SER A 77 1.43 -4.16 -20.61
N MET A 78 1.50 -5.50 -20.67
CA MET A 78 1.14 -6.35 -19.53
C MET A 78 2.05 -6.11 -18.32
N ILE A 79 3.37 -5.99 -18.53
CA ILE A 79 4.33 -5.70 -17.45
C ILE A 79 4.03 -4.34 -16.82
N ILE A 80 3.84 -3.31 -17.65
CA ILE A 80 3.52 -1.96 -17.18
C ILE A 80 2.21 -1.96 -16.39
N LEU A 81 1.19 -2.68 -16.87
CA LEU A 81 -0.09 -2.79 -16.17
C LEU A 81 0.07 -3.46 -14.80
N GLY A 82 0.91 -4.50 -14.69
CA GLY A 82 1.25 -5.14 -13.42
C GLY A 82 1.95 -4.19 -12.44
N LEU A 83 2.88 -3.36 -12.93
CA LEU A 83 3.53 -2.33 -12.12
C LEU A 83 2.53 -1.27 -11.64
N VAL A 84 1.64 -0.83 -12.51
CA VAL A 84 0.57 0.10 -12.15
C VAL A 84 -0.35 -0.50 -11.10
N TYR A 85 -0.73 -1.78 -11.24
CA TYR A 85 -1.54 -2.48 -10.24
C TYR A 85 -0.87 -2.50 -8.86
N ALA A 86 0.43 -2.82 -8.79
CA ALA A 86 1.20 -2.78 -7.54
C ALA A 86 1.18 -1.36 -6.93
N HIS A 87 1.30 -0.34 -7.77
CA HIS A 87 1.27 1.05 -7.32
C HIS A 87 -0.11 1.48 -6.81
N PHE A 88 -1.20 1.02 -7.42
CA PHE A 88 -2.56 1.21 -6.89
C PHE A 88 -2.74 0.57 -5.51
N THR A 89 -2.07 -0.56 -5.25
CA THR A 89 -2.11 -1.23 -3.93
C THR A 89 -1.39 -0.39 -2.86
N GLU A 90 -0.23 0.18 -3.18
CA GLU A 90 0.49 1.13 -2.30
C GLU A 90 -0.35 2.38 -2.02
N LEU A 91 -0.98 2.93 -3.05
CA LEU A 91 -1.82 4.10 -2.91
C LEU A 91 -3.07 3.82 -2.05
N GLN A 92 -3.72 2.68 -2.29
CA GLN A 92 -4.85 2.23 -1.48
C GLN A 92 -4.45 2.03 -0.02
N HIS A 93 -3.21 1.61 0.22
CA HIS A 93 -2.59 1.53 1.54
C HIS A 93 -2.34 2.91 2.18
N GLU A 94 -1.87 3.92 1.46
CA GLU A 94 -1.76 5.29 2.00
C GLU A 94 -3.14 5.89 2.31
N LEU A 95 -4.13 5.62 1.46
CA LEU A 95 -5.51 6.10 1.59
C LEU A 95 -6.24 5.46 2.78
N LEU A 96 -6.06 4.17 3.03
CA LEU A 96 -6.72 3.50 4.17
C LEU A 96 -6.22 4.01 5.52
N HIS A 97 -4.96 4.41 5.61
CA HIS A 97 -4.37 5.03 6.81
C HIS A 97 -4.72 6.51 6.95
N GLY A 98 -5.17 7.16 5.88
CA GLY A 98 -5.50 8.58 5.88
C GLY A 98 -4.26 9.50 5.88
N HIS A 99 -3.13 9.00 5.39
CA HIS A 99 -1.91 9.78 5.19
C HIS A 99 -1.94 10.62 3.91
N ALA A 100 -2.77 10.23 2.95
CA ALA A 100 -2.94 10.95 1.69
C ALA A 100 -3.61 12.32 1.87
N PHE A 101 -4.87 12.36 2.31
CA PHE A 101 -5.66 13.58 2.44
C PHE A 101 -6.13 13.85 3.88
N LYS A 102 -6.38 15.13 4.20
CA LYS A 102 -6.98 15.52 5.49
C LYS A 102 -8.43 15.04 5.62
N SER A 103 -9.16 14.93 4.51
CA SER A 103 -10.55 14.48 4.49
C SER A 103 -10.64 12.95 4.43
N GLN A 104 -11.27 12.33 5.42
CA GLN A 104 -11.50 10.89 5.46
C GLN A 104 -12.48 10.42 4.37
N GLN A 105 -13.44 11.27 3.97
CA GLN A 105 -14.36 10.95 2.89
C GLN A 105 -13.63 10.87 1.55
N LEU A 106 -12.71 11.80 1.29
CA LEU A 106 -11.90 11.80 0.08
C LEU A 106 -10.99 10.56 0.03
N ASN A 107 -10.33 10.23 1.14
CA ASN A 107 -9.52 9.02 1.25
C ASN A 107 -10.34 7.75 0.96
N ARG A 108 -11.59 7.69 1.46
CA ARG A 108 -12.48 6.55 1.25
C ARG A 108 -13.00 6.45 -0.18
N GLY A 109 -13.35 7.59 -0.79
CA GLY A 109 -13.81 7.64 -2.18
C GLY A 109 -12.72 7.21 -3.16
N LEU A 110 -11.53 7.80 -3.06
CA LEU A 110 -10.38 7.41 -3.90
C LEU A 110 -9.96 5.97 -3.62
N GLY A 111 -9.96 5.54 -2.35
CA GLY A 111 -9.64 4.16 -1.99
C GLY A 111 -10.62 3.14 -2.58
N PHE A 112 -11.90 3.50 -2.69
CA PHE A 112 -12.91 2.69 -3.38
C PHE A 112 -12.64 2.62 -4.89
N ILE A 113 -12.30 3.74 -5.55
CA ILE A 113 -11.98 3.73 -6.98
C ILE A 113 -10.74 2.88 -7.27
N CYS A 114 -9.67 3.01 -6.47
CA CYS A 114 -8.51 2.12 -6.55
C CYS A 114 -8.93 0.65 -6.42
N GLY A 115 -9.81 0.34 -5.45
CA GLY A 115 -10.33 -0.99 -5.24
C GLY A 115 -11.12 -1.52 -6.43
N LEU A 116 -11.94 -0.68 -7.07
CA LEU A 116 -12.70 -1.04 -8.25
C LEU A 116 -11.79 -1.45 -9.42
N PHE A 117 -10.73 -0.68 -9.69
CA PHE A 117 -9.76 -1.03 -10.74
C PHE A 117 -8.98 -2.32 -10.43
N MET A 118 -8.74 -2.60 -9.15
CA MET A 118 -8.06 -3.82 -8.71
C MET A 118 -9.02 -4.98 -8.43
N LEU A 119 -10.33 -4.82 -8.66
CA LEU A 119 -11.37 -5.78 -8.30
C LEU A 119 -11.32 -6.22 -6.83
N ASN A 120 -10.96 -5.30 -5.93
CA ASN A 120 -10.81 -5.52 -4.50
C ASN A 120 -11.72 -4.58 -3.69
N SER A 121 -12.30 -5.09 -2.60
CA SER A 121 -13.11 -4.29 -1.68
C SER A 121 -12.22 -3.45 -0.77
N PHE A 122 -12.22 -2.12 -0.94
CA PHE A 122 -11.48 -1.19 -0.09
C PHE A 122 -11.78 -1.36 1.40
N SER A 123 -13.05 -1.57 1.76
CA SER A 123 -13.47 -1.74 3.15
C SER A 123 -12.91 -3.02 3.76
N HIS A 124 -12.93 -4.11 3.00
CA HIS A 124 -12.38 -5.39 3.43
C HIS A 124 -10.86 -5.31 3.57
N TYR A 125 -10.18 -4.74 2.56
CA TYR A 125 -8.75 -4.49 2.57
C TYR A 125 -8.34 -3.64 3.78
N LYS A 126 -9.02 -2.52 4.03
CA LYS A 126 -8.79 -1.67 5.19
C LYS A 126 -8.93 -2.42 6.51
N TYR A 127 -9.99 -3.23 6.66
CA TYR A 127 -10.22 -3.99 7.89
C TYR A 127 -9.07 -4.98 8.16
N HIS A 128 -8.75 -5.82 7.17
CA HIS A 128 -7.68 -6.82 7.32
C HIS A 128 -6.32 -6.19 7.52
N HIS A 129 -6.04 -5.11 6.79
CA HIS A 129 -4.76 -4.41 6.86
C HIS A 129 -4.57 -3.72 8.23
N LEU A 130 -5.58 -3.01 8.74
CA LEU A 130 -5.50 -2.42 10.08
C LEU A 130 -5.45 -3.49 11.18
N ARG A 131 -6.16 -4.62 11.00
CA ARG A 131 -6.05 -5.77 11.89
C ARG A 131 -4.64 -6.34 11.87
N HIS A 132 -4.02 -6.49 10.71
CA HIS A 132 -2.64 -6.96 10.56
C HIS A 132 -1.69 -6.05 11.33
N HIS A 133 -1.72 -4.73 11.09
CA HIS A 133 -0.86 -3.79 11.82
C HIS A 133 -1.11 -3.77 13.34
N ARG A 134 -2.35 -3.96 13.79
CA ARG A 134 -2.67 -4.04 15.22
C ARG A 134 -2.02 -5.24 15.92
N HIS A 135 -1.84 -6.35 15.20
CA HIS A 135 -1.32 -7.60 15.74
C HIS A 135 0.11 -7.94 15.23
N LEU A 136 0.79 -6.99 14.57
CA LEU A 136 2.22 -7.14 14.29
C LEU A 136 2.97 -7.40 15.60
N GLY A 137 3.66 -8.53 15.69
CA GLY A 137 4.38 -8.99 16.88
C GLY A 137 3.60 -9.89 17.85
N HIS A 138 2.33 -10.23 17.56
CA HIS A 138 1.59 -11.22 18.35
C HIS A 138 1.60 -12.57 17.61
N SER A 139 2.44 -13.50 18.07
CA SER A 139 2.43 -14.90 17.64
C SER A 139 1.26 -15.66 18.25
N THR A 140 0.03 -15.21 18.05
CA THR A 140 -1.14 -16.04 18.37
C THR A 140 -1.60 -16.67 17.07
N LYS A 141 -1.14 -17.90 16.85
CA LYS A 141 -1.68 -18.80 15.82
C LYS A 141 -3.21 -18.81 15.97
N GLN A 142 -3.91 -18.49 14.89
CA GLN A 142 -5.32 -18.88 14.74
C GLN A 142 -5.39 -20.34 14.34
#